data_AF-A0A3N4MUX9-F1
#
_entry.id   AF-A0A3N4MUX9-F1
#
_cell.length_a   1.000
_cell.length_b   1.000
_cell.length_c   1.000
_cell.angle_alpha   90.00
_cell.angle_beta   90.00
_cell.angle_gamma   90.00
#
_symmetry.space_group_name_H-M   'P 1'
#
loop_
_entity.id
_entity.type
_entity.pdbx_description
1 polymer ?
#
loop_
_entity_poly.entity_id
_entity_poly.type
_entity_poly.pdbx_seq_one_letter_code
_entity_poly.pdbx_strand_id
1 'polypeptide(L)' 'MSIFFYTITPQPETNPISYICRVFVENNGEPTIYETRNFPVLSPYGQQSAFDTADLYGKLTVSALMSEVQA' A
#
# COMPACT_ATOMS: atom_id res chain seq x y z
N MET A 1 -11.26 18.24 -2.82
CA MET A 1 -11.05 17.05 -3.67
C MET A 1 -10.09 16.17 -2.92
N SER A 2 -10.51 14.95 -2.57
CA SER A 2 -9.68 14.02 -1.80
C SER A 2 -8.89 13.14 -2.77
N ILE A 3 -7.57 13.05 -2.57
CA ILE A 3 -6.70 12.20 -3.39
C ILE A 3 -6.32 10.99 -2.55
N PHE A 4 -6.50 9.79 -3.11
CA PHE A 4 -6.03 8.55 -2.51
C PHE A 4 -4.79 8.06 -3.23
N PHE A 5 -3.79 7.63 -2.47
CA PHE A 5 -2.57 7.02 -3.02
C PHE A 5 -2.00 6.02 -2.01
N TYR A 6 -1.08 5.16 -2.45
CA TYR A 6 -0.42 4.21 -1.57
C TYR A 6 1.10 4.23 -1.76
N THR A 7 1.81 3.80 -0.72
CA THR A 7 3.26 3.54 -0.77
C THR A 7 3.56 2.15 -0.25
N ILE A 8 4.65 1.56 -0.74
CA ILE A 8 5.15 0.27 -0.27
C ILE A 8 6.57 0.46 0.21
N THR A 9 6.81 0.13 1.48
CA THR A 9 8.14 0.23 2.08
C THR A 9 8.65 -1.17 2.44
N PRO A 10 9.81 -1.60 1.92
CA PRO A 10 10.47 -2.83 2.38
C PRO A 10 10.89 -2.71 3.85
N GLN A 11 10.81 -3.80 4.61
CA GLN A 11 11.26 -3.88 5.99
C GLN A 11 12.01 -5.19 6.25
N PRO A 12 13.32 -5.15 6.58
CA PRO A 12 14.23 -4.01 6.42
C PRO A 12 14.44 -3.63 4.94
N GLU A 13 15.07 -2.48 4.67
CA GLU A 13 15.31 -2.02 3.30
C GLU A 13 16.19 -2.97 2.48
N THR A 14 17.17 -3.60 3.12
CA THR A 14 18.04 -4.62 2.52
C THR A 14 17.59 -6.00 2.95
N ASN A 15 17.35 -6.92 2.00
CA ASN A 15 16.79 -8.25 2.24
C ASN A 15 15.47 -8.18 3.03
N PRO A 16 14.41 -7.60 2.43
CA PRO A 16 13.14 -7.42 3.11
C PRO A 16 12.55 -8.75 3.57
N ILE A 17 12.10 -8.78 4.82
CA ILE A 17 11.30 -9.87 5.39
C ILE A 17 9.82 -9.56 5.33
N SER A 18 9.46 -8.31 5.04
CA SER A 18 8.10 -7.90 4.73
C SER A 18 8.06 -6.61 3.90
N TYR A 19 6.88 -6.34 3.34
CA TYR A 19 6.54 -5.08 2.69
C TYR A 19 5.36 -4.45 3.42
N ILE A 20 5.51 -3.19 3.83
CA ILE A 20 4.43 -2.43 4.45
C ILE A 20 3.77 -1.59 3.38
N CYS A 21 2.50 -1.88 3.07
CA CYS A 21 1.66 -1.03 2.25
C CYS A 21 0.96 -0.01 3.15
N ARG A 22 1.09 1.28 2.84
CA ARG A 22 0.36 2.37 3.49
C ARG A 22 -0.52 3.07 2.47
N VAL A 23 -1.81 3.16 2.75
CA VAL A 23 -2.77 3.93 1.96
C VAL A 23 -2.97 5.27 2.64
N PHE A 24 -2.94 6.33 1.86
CA PHE A 24 -3.08 7.71 2.29
C PHE A 24 -4.34 8.33 1.69
N VAL A 25 -4.91 9.27 2.43
CA VAL A 25 -5.90 10.22 1.93
C VAL A 25 -5.36 11.63 2.13
N GLU A 26 -5.27 12.38 1.04
CA GLU A 26 -4.90 13.79 1.06
C GLU A 26 -6.15 14.64 0.98
N ASN A 27 -6.41 15.37 2.06
CA ASN A 27 -7.48 16.36 2.15
C ASN A 27 -6.84 17.74 2.31
N ASN A 28 -7.10 18.64 1.37
CA ASN A 28 -6.58 20.02 1.40
C ASN A 28 -5.05 20.12 1.51
N GLY A 29 -4.32 19.19 0.89
CA GLY A 29 -2.85 19.19 0.84
C GLY A 29 -2.16 18.52 2.03
N GLU A 30 -2.90 18.01 3.02
CA GLU A 30 -2.33 17.24 4.13
C GLU A 30 -2.59 15.73 3.94
N PRO A 31 -1.55 14.92 3.66
CA PRO A 31 -1.69 13.48 3.55
C PRO A 31 -1.79 12.86 4.95
N THR A 32 -2.86 12.11 5.16
CA THR A 32 -3.10 11.33 6.39
C THR A 32 -3.13 9.84 6.06
N ILE A 33 -2.69 9.00 7.00
CA ILE A 33 -2.73 7.54 6.81
C ILE A 33 -4.18 7.08 6.95
N TYR A 34 -4.71 6.50 5.89
CA TYR A 34 -6.02 5.85 5.88
C TYR A 34 -5.91 4.40 6.39
N GLU A 35 -4.93 3.64 5.88
CA GLU A 35 -4.70 2.25 6.29
C GLU A 35 -3.22 1.89 6.22
N THR A 36 -2.78 0.96 7.08
CA THR A 36 -1.47 0.31 6.99
C THR A 36 -1.64 -1.20 7.04
N ARG A 37 -1.01 -1.91 6.11
CA ARG A 37 -1.05 -3.37 6.01
C ARG A 37 0.33 -3.96 5.79
N ASN A 38 0.62 -5.07 6.47
CA ASN A 38 1.89 -5.77 6.38
C ASN A 38 1.77 -7.01 5.47
N PHE A 39 2.75 -7.22 4.61
CA PHE A 39 2.87 -8.35 3.70
C PHE A 39 4.19 -9.08 3.96
N PRO A 40 4.21 -10.13 4.80
CA PRO A 40 5.42 -10.87 5.11
C PRO A 40 5.91 -11.69 3.91
N VAL A 41 7.24 -11.80 3.77
CA VAL A 41 7.88 -12.70 2.82
C VAL A 41 7.86 -14.12 3.41
N LEU A 42 7.10 -15.01 2.77
CA LEU A 42 6.84 -16.36 3.29
C LEU A 42 7.86 -17.41 2.85
N SER A 43 8.75 -17.08 1.92
CA SER A 43 9.77 -17.99 1.41
C SER A 43 11.05 -17.23 1.05
N PRO A 44 12.24 -17.88 1.04
CA PRO A 44 13.52 -17.22 0.77
C PRO A 44 13.61 -16.49 -0.58
N TYR A 45 12.74 -16.84 -1.54
CA TYR A 45 12.63 -16.25 -2.88
C TYR A 45 11.26 -15.57 -3.12
N GLY A 46 10.48 -15.38 -2.05
CA GLY A 46 9.12 -14.85 -2.10
C GLY A 46 9.05 -13.32 -2.06
N GLN A 47 10.17 -12.61 -2.10
CA GLN A 47 10.23 -11.15 -2.00
C GLN A 47 9.40 -10.48 -3.10
N GLN A 48 9.57 -10.91 -4.35
CA GLN A 48 8.81 -10.37 -5.48
C GLN A 48 7.30 -10.64 -5.30
N SER A 49 6.94 -11.86 -4.92
CA SER A 49 5.53 -12.23 -4.71
C SER A 49 4.87 -11.43 -3.57
N ALA A 50 5.60 -11.18 -2.49
CA ALA A 50 5.11 -10.36 -1.38
C ALA A 50 4.94 -8.88 -1.80
N PHE A 51 5.87 -8.35 -2.59
CA PHE A 51 5.77 -7.01 -3.17
C PHE A 51 4.57 -6.91 -4.13
N ASP A 52 4.41 -7.86 -5.06
CA ASP A 52 3.31 -7.88 -6.03
C ASP A 52 1.95 -7.94 -5.33
N THR A 53 1.87 -8.69 -4.23
CA THR A 53 0.65 -8.77 -3.41
C THR A 53 0.35 -7.43 -2.73
N ALA A 54 1.37 -6.77 -2.17
CA ALA A 54 1.23 -5.44 -1.57
C ALA A 54 0.84 -4.38 -2.62
N ASP A 55 1.40 -4.46 -3.82
CA ASP A 55 1.11 -3.55 -4.95
C ASP A 55 -0.31 -3.73 -5.48
N LEU A 56 -0.72 -4.97 -5.70
CA LEU A 56 -2.10 -5.27 -6.09
C LEU A 56 -3.09 -4.79 -5.02
N TYR A 57 -2.78 -5.02 -3.74
CA TYR A 57 -3.60 -4.52 -2.64
C TYR A 57 -3.76 -3.00 -2.70
N GLY A 58 -2.64 -2.26 -2.77
CA GLY A 58 -2.65 -0.80 -2.84
C GLY A 58 -3.47 -0.27 -4.02
N LYS A 59 -3.28 -0.85 -5.22
CA LYS A 59 -4.04 -0.49 -6.44
C LYS A 59 -5.53 -0.69 -6.27
N LEU A 60 -5.95 -1.85 -5.78
CA LEU A 60 -7.36 -2.19 -5.62
C LEU A 60 -8.02 -1.31 -4.55
N THR A 61 -7.35 -1.10 -3.42
CA THR A 61 -7.87 -0.26 -2.33
C THR A 61 -8.05 1.19 -2.78
N VAL A 62 -7.04 1.79 -3.41
CA VAL A 62 -7.15 3.16 -3.94
C VAL A 62 -8.24 3.26 -5.01
N SER A 63 -8.34 2.28 -5.91
CA SER A 63 -9.36 2.27 -6.96
C SER A 63 -10.78 2.17 -6.38
N ALA A 64 -10.99 1.35 -5.35
CA ALA A 64 -12.26 1.22 -4.65
C ALA A 64 -12.64 2.55 -3.95
N LEU A 65 -11.71 3.14 -3.20
CA LEU A 65 -11.94 4.41 -2.50
C LEU A 65 -12.26 5.57 -3.46
N MET A 66 -11.58 5.63 -4.61
CA MET A 66 -11.89 6.63 -5.63
C MET A 66 -13.27 6.41 -6.25
N SER A 67 -13.71 5.15 -6.42
CA SER A 67 -15.04 4.84 -6.93
C SER A 67 -16.14 5.22 -5.94
N GLU A 68 -15.91 5.09 -4.63
CA GLU A 68 -16.87 5.48 -3.60
C GLU A 68 -17.05 7.01 -3.49
N VAL A 69 -15.99 7.79 -3.75
CA VAL A 69 -16.07 9.26 -3.73
C VAL A 69 -16.77 9.84 -4.96
N GLN A 70 -16.92 9.07 -6.04
CA GLN A 70 -17.59 9.50 -7.28
C GLN A 70 -19.07 9.10 -7.37
N ALA A 71 -19.58 8.31 -6.41
CA ALA A 71 -20.98 7.89 -6.32
C ALA A 71 -21.82 8.85 -5.48
#